data_AF-A0A947GEG3-F1
#
_entry.id   AF-A0A947GEG3-F1
#
_cell.length_a   1.000
_cell.length_b   1.000
_cell.length_c   1.000
_cell.angle_alpha   90.00
_cell.angle_beta   90.00
_cell.angle_gamma   90.00
#
_symmetry.space_group_name_H-M   'P 1'
#
loop_
_entity.id
_entity.type
_entity.pdbx_description
1 polymer ?
#
loop_
_entity_poly.entity_id
_entity_poly.type
_entity_poly.pdbx_seq_one_letter_code
_entity_poly.pdbx_strand_id
1 'polypeptide(L)'
;MCGIFGIYGHDEAANLAYLGLHSLQHRGQESVGVVTHDGTQFRRHVGMGLVSEAIDESSLERLPGRAAVGQVRYSTSGASEIRNAQPFLFEYAHGGIAIAHNGNLVNAGEVRSQLESEGSIFQTSSDTESIVHLMARARGADTLDRLSVALAQVTGAYSLVVLTESRLIAARDPHGFRPLVMGRLKDSFVFSSETSSFDLIEAEFIREIEPGEVVIASEHGLQSHKPLAPAKKHFCIFEHVYFARPDSLLNGRSVYKTRIKLGRQLATEHPVEADVVIPVPDSGNAAAIGYAMESGLPFETGLIRSHYVGRTFIEPQDSIRHFGVRLKLS
;
A
#
# COMPACT_ATOMS: atom_id res chain seq x y z
N MET A 1 5.57 4.63 -2.91
CA MET A 1 4.83 4.01 -1.79
C MET A 1 3.63 3.36 -2.43
N CYS A 2 3.34 2.10 -2.14
CA CYS A 2 2.25 1.37 -2.80
C CYS A 2 1.07 1.21 -1.85
N GLY A 3 -0.08 0.79 -2.36
CA GLY A 3 -1.18 0.28 -1.55
C GLY A 3 -1.28 -1.22 -1.69
N ILE A 4 -1.42 -1.94 -0.57
CA ILE A 4 -1.66 -3.38 -0.54
C ILE A 4 -2.95 -3.69 0.21
N PHE A 5 -3.64 -4.72 -0.25
CA PHE A 5 -4.89 -5.22 0.32
C PHE A 5 -4.89 -6.75 0.29
N GLY A 6 -5.49 -7.38 1.29
CA GLY A 6 -5.78 -8.81 1.25
C GLY A 6 -7.01 -9.16 2.05
N ILE A 7 -7.71 -10.21 1.63
CA ILE A 7 -8.89 -10.74 2.30
C ILE A 7 -8.86 -12.27 2.30
N TYR A 8 -9.31 -12.88 3.40
CA TYR A 8 -9.40 -14.32 3.56
C TYR A 8 -10.79 -14.73 4.07
N GLY A 9 -11.38 -15.74 3.46
CA GLY A 9 -12.61 -16.39 3.91
C GLY A 9 -13.90 -15.94 3.24
N HIS A 10 -13.84 -15.16 2.15
CA HIS A 10 -15.02 -14.56 1.50
C HIS A 10 -15.22 -15.04 0.06
N ASP A 11 -16.43 -15.43 -0.34
CA ASP A 11 -16.70 -15.97 -1.70
C ASP A 11 -16.47 -14.94 -2.82
N GLU A 12 -16.61 -13.64 -2.52
CA GLU A 12 -16.30 -12.53 -3.43
C GLU A 12 -14.93 -11.87 -3.18
N ALA A 13 -13.91 -12.67 -2.81
CA ALA A 13 -12.60 -12.12 -2.42
C ALA A 13 -11.97 -11.21 -3.49
N ALA A 14 -12.10 -11.55 -4.79
CA ALA A 14 -11.61 -10.73 -5.89
C ALA A 14 -12.29 -9.36 -5.96
N ASN A 15 -13.62 -9.33 -5.85
CA ASN A 15 -14.41 -8.09 -5.93
C ASN A 15 -14.10 -7.18 -4.75
N LEU A 16 -13.97 -7.75 -3.54
CA LEU A 16 -13.60 -7.00 -2.35
C LEU A 16 -12.15 -6.48 -2.43
N ALA A 17 -11.23 -7.25 -3.00
CA ALA A 17 -9.88 -6.77 -3.29
C ALA A 17 -9.91 -5.61 -4.29
N TYR A 18 -10.68 -5.71 -5.38
CA TYR A 18 -10.87 -4.63 -6.34
C TYR A 18 -11.38 -3.33 -5.69
N LEU A 19 -12.43 -3.41 -4.86
CA LEU A 19 -12.96 -2.26 -4.13
C LEU A 19 -11.94 -1.70 -3.13
N GLY A 20 -11.29 -2.57 -2.35
CA GLY A 20 -10.25 -2.17 -1.41
C GLY A 20 -9.10 -1.43 -2.10
N LEU A 21 -8.64 -1.92 -3.25
CA LEU A 21 -7.61 -1.27 -4.06
C LEU A 21 -8.07 0.05 -4.67
N HIS A 22 -9.34 0.16 -5.10
CA HIS A 22 -9.92 1.42 -5.57
C HIS A 22 -9.87 2.49 -4.47
N SER A 23 -10.18 2.12 -3.22
CA SER A 23 -10.04 3.02 -2.07
C SER A 23 -8.58 3.43 -1.79
N LEU A 24 -7.62 2.60 -2.17
CA LEU A 24 -6.18 2.85 -2.03
C LEU A 24 -5.53 3.47 -3.28
N GLN A 25 -6.28 3.79 -4.34
CA GLN A 25 -5.75 4.24 -5.64
C GLN A 25 -4.82 5.46 -5.54
N HIS A 26 -5.02 6.35 -4.56
CA HIS A 26 -4.13 7.49 -4.33
C HIS A 26 -2.69 7.07 -4.00
N ARG A 27 -2.49 5.86 -3.49
CA ARG A 27 -1.17 5.31 -3.20
C ARG A 27 -0.41 4.90 -4.45
N GLY A 28 -1.05 4.64 -5.58
CA GLY A 28 -0.35 4.13 -6.75
C GLY A 28 -1.23 4.10 -7.98
N GLN A 29 -0.70 4.51 -9.12
CA GLN A 29 -1.47 4.70 -10.35
C GLN A 29 -0.73 4.17 -11.60
N GLU A 30 0.41 3.47 -11.47
CA GLU A 30 1.05 2.90 -12.67
C GLU A 30 0.61 1.48 -13.00
N SER A 31 0.31 0.65 -12.00
CA SER A 31 -0.16 -0.71 -12.24
C SER A 31 -0.99 -1.21 -11.08
N VAL A 32 -1.87 -2.16 -11.38
CA VAL A 32 -2.72 -2.83 -10.41
C VAL A 32 -2.66 -4.32 -10.65
N GLY A 33 -2.77 -5.08 -9.58
CA GLY A 33 -2.85 -6.54 -9.67
C GLY A 33 -3.68 -7.14 -8.57
N VAL A 34 -4.25 -8.30 -8.88
CA VAL A 34 -4.94 -9.17 -7.93
C VAL A 34 -4.51 -10.61 -8.18
N VAL A 35 -4.28 -11.34 -7.10
CA VAL A 35 -4.10 -12.79 -7.09
C VAL A 35 -5.14 -13.40 -6.16
N THR A 36 -5.83 -14.43 -6.61
CA THR A 36 -6.75 -15.22 -5.80
C THR A 36 -6.33 -16.68 -5.72
N HIS A 37 -6.86 -17.39 -4.73
CA HIS A 37 -6.73 -18.83 -4.61
C HIS A 37 -8.11 -19.46 -4.40
N ASP A 38 -8.48 -20.42 -5.24
CA ASP A 38 -9.79 -21.09 -5.22
C ASP A 38 -9.84 -22.37 -4.36
N GLY A 39 -8.76 -22.66 -3.64
CA GLY A 39 -8.57 -23.90 -2.89
C GLY A 39 -7.79 -24.96 -3.66
N THR A 40 -7.59 -24.76 -4.98
CA THR A 40 -6.84 -25.68 -5.84
C THR A 40 -5.73 -25.00 -6.62
N GLN A 41 -5.97 -23.79 -7.13
CA GLN A 41 -5.02 -23.10 -8.00
C GLN A 41 -5.01 -21.60 -7.71
N PHE A 42 -3.85 -20.99 -7.95
CA PHE A 42 -3.72 -19.55 -8.00
C PHE A 42 -4.19 -19.00 -9.34
N ARG A 43 -4.89 -17.86 -9.29
CA ARG A 43 -5.28 -17.08 -10.46
C ARG A 43 -4.71 -15.68 -10.30
N ARG A 44 -4.02 -15.18 -11.33
CA ARG A 44 -3.36 -13.88 -11.30
C ARG A 44 -3.81 -13.04 -12.48
N HIS A 45 -4.16 -11.79 -12.20
CA HIS A 45 -4.38 -10.76 -13.20
C HIS A 45 -3.65 -9.48 -12.79
N VAL A 46 -2.92 -8.89 -13.73
CA VAL A 46 -2.24 -7.60 -13.55
C VAL A 46 -2.39 -6.74 -14.79
N GLY A 47 -2.45 -5.43 -14.61
CA GLY A 47 -2.56 -4.45 -15.69
C GLY A 47 -1.85 -3.15 -15.34
N MET A 48 -1.54 -2.37 -16.37
CA MET A 48 -1.01 -1.01 -16.21
C MET A 48 -2.18 -0.01 -16.06
N GLY A 49 -1.91 1.12 -15.41
CA GLY A 49 -2.87 2.20 -15.21
C GLY A 49 -3.60 2.16 -13.87
N LEU A 50 -4.78 2.75 -13.85
CA LEU A 50 -5.69 2.80 -12.70
C LEU A 50 -6.39 1.46 -12.48
N VAL A 51 -7.00 1.26 -11.31
CA VAL A 51 -7.76 0.06 -10.93
C VAL A 51 -8.86 -0.24 -11.94
N SER A 52 -9.64 0.78 -12.33
CA SER A 52 -10.73 0.65 -13.31
C SER A 52 -10.27 0.45 -14.75
N GLU A 53 -9.00 0.76 -15.06
CA GLU A 53 -8.41 0.53 -16.38
C GLU A 53 -7.76 -0.86 -16.48
N ALA A 54 -7.12 -1.29 -15.39
CA ALA A 54 -6.35 -2.52 -15.31
C ALA A 54 -7.20 -3.76 -15.01
N ILE A 55 -8.33 -3.59 -14.32
CA ILE A 55 -9.20 -4.69 -13.87
C ILE A 55 -10.65 -4.37 -14.26
N ASP A 56 -11.20 -5.16 -15.16
CA ASP A 56 -12.59 -5.13 -15.60
C ASP A 56 -13.37 -6.34 -15.06
N GLU A 57 -14.68 -6.36 -15.33
CA GLU A 57 -15.57 -7.46 -14.94
C GLU A 57 -15.08 -8.81 -15.48
N SER A 58 -14.63 -8.86 -16.74
CA SER A 58 -14.11 -10.09 -17.36
C SER A 58 -12.83 -10.61 -16.69
N SER A 59 -12.03 -9.72 -16.10
CA SER A 59 -10.86 -10.10 -15.31
C SER A 59 -11.25 -10.63 -13.94
N LEU A 60 -12.26 -10.03 -13.29
CA LEU A 60 -12.77 -10.50 -11.99
C LEU A 60 -13.40 -11.89 -12.09
N GLU A 61 -14.17 -12.18 -13.15
CA GLU A 61 -14.74 -13.50 -13.40
C GLU A 61 -13.68 -14.62 -13.51
N ARG A 62 -12.46 -14.26 -13.93
CA ARG A 62 -11.31 -15.16 -14.06
C ARG A 62 -10.48 -15.29 -12.77
N LEU A 63 -10.91 -14.66 -11.68
CA LEU A 63 -10.27 -14.66 -10.37
C LEU A 63 -11.19 -15.30 -9.29
N PRO A 64 -11.68 -16.53 -9.47
CA PRO A 64 -12.44 -17.21 -8.43
C PRO A 64 -11.59 -17.43 -7.18
N GLY A 65 -12.26 -17.54 -6.03
CA GLY A 65 -11.66 -18.04 -4.80
C GLY A 65 -12.06 -17.29 -3.55
N ARG A 66 -11.73 -17.88 -2.40
CA ARG A 66 -12.13 -17.38 -1.08
C ARG A 66 -11.07 -16.50 -0.41
N ALA A 67 -9.93 -16.32 -1.06
CA ALA A 67 -8.86 -15.45 -0.58
C ALA A 67 -8.25 -14.69 -1.76
N ALA A 68 -7.88 -13.43 -1.50
CA ALA A 68 -7.30 -12.54 -2.50
C ALA A 68 -6.24 -11.65 -1.87
N VAL A 69 -5.23 -11.31 -2.67
CA VAL A 69 -4.24 -10.27 -2.38
C VAL A 69 -4.16 -9.35 -3.58
N GLY A 70 -3.96 -8.06 -3.33
CA GLY A 70 -3.88 -7.06 -4.37
C GLY A 70 -2.88 -5.95 -4.06
N GLN A 71 -2.45 -5.26 -5.11
CA GLN A 71 -1.59 -4.08 -5.00
C GLN A 71 -2.01 -3.00 -6.00
N VAL A 72 -1.93 -1.74 -5.57
CA VAL A 72 -1.80 -0.56 -6.44
C VAL A 72 -0.37 -0.01 -6.33
N ARG A 73 0.32 0.10 -7.46
CA ARG A 73 1.75 0.42 -7.51
C ARG A 73 2.02 1.91 -7.77
N TYR A 74 2.97 2.45 -7.02
CA TYR A 74 3.72 3.67 -7.34
C TYR A 74 5.17 3.30 -7.60
N SER A 75 5.79 3.86 -8.63
CA SER A 75 7.07 3.43 -9.16
C SER A 75 8.16 4.13 -8.36
N THR A 76 8.46 3.60 -7.17
CA THR A 76 9.58 4.05 -6.33
C THR A 76 10.89 3.36 -6.70
N SER A 77 10.80 2.11 -7.15
CA SER A 77 11.92 1.26 -7.56
C SER A 77 11.47 0.32 -8.67
N GLY A 78 12.39 -0.01 -9.58
CA GLY A 78 12.10 -0.76 -10.80
C GLY A 78 11.40 0.06 -11.88
N ALA A 79 11.49 -0.39 -13.13
CA ALA A 79 10.88 0.30 -14.26
C ALA A 79 9.34 0.29 -14.21
N SER A 80 8.69 1.24 -14.88
CA SER A 80 7.24 1.28 -15.05
C SER A 80 6.81 0.29 -16.14
N GLU A 81 6.89 -1.00 -15.81
CA GLU A 81 6.62 -2.10 -16.72
C GLU A 81 5.75 -3.14 -16.03
N ILE A 82 4.92 -3.82 -16.82
CA ILE A 82 3.97 -4.82 -16.31
C ILE A 82 4.65 -5.97 -15.55
N ARG A 83 5.91 -6.30 -15.89
CA ARG A 83 6.69 -7.32 -15.16
C ARG A 83 6.97 -6.94 -13.70
N ASN A 84 6.87 -5.67 -13.34
CA ASN A 84 7.03 -5.20 -11.96
C ASN A 84 5.68 -4.97 -11.25
N ALA A 85 4.55 -5.28 -11.91
CA ALA A 85 3.22 -5.18 -11.31
C ALA A 85 3.01 -6.35 -10.32
N GLN A 86 2.65 -6.02 -9.08
CA GLN A 86 2.37 -7.02 -8.04
C GLN A 86 0.84 -7.19 -7.85
N PRO A 87 0.36 -8.25 -7.16
CA PRO A 87 1.13 -9.28 -6.44
C PRO A 87 2.00 -10.10 -7.39
N PHE A 88 3.21 -10.44 -6.97
CA PHE A 88 3.97 -11.49 -7.66
C PHE A 88 3.42 -12.85 -7.26
N LEU A 89 3.42 -13.80 -8.19
CA LEU A 89 3.00 -15.18 -7.96
C LEU A 89 4.13 -16.10 -8.41
N PHE A 90 4.59 -16.96 -7.50
CA PHE A 90 5.66 -17.91 -7.75
C PHE A 90 5.28 -19.30 -7.25
N GLU A 91 5.83 -20.32 -7.89
CA GLU A 91 5.83 -21.70 -7.42
C GLU A 91 7.23 -22.05 -6.91
N TYR A 92 7.31 -22.71 -5.76
CA TYR A 92 8.57 -23.20 -5.21
C TYR A 92 8.34 -24.54 -4.49
N ALA A 93 9.40 -25.10 -3.88
CA ALA A 93 9.36 -26.43 -3.27
C ALA A 93 8.29 -26.64 -2.18
N HIS A 94 7.67 -25.56 -1.67
CA HIS A 94 6.60 -25.62 -0.66
C HIS A 94 5.25 -25.08 -1.16
N GLY A 95 5.02 -25.14 -2.47
CA GLY A 95 3.76 -24.75 -3.12
C GLY A 95 3.73 -23.30 -3.62
N GLY A 96 2.55 -22.83 -3.98
CA GLY A 96 2.37 -21.50 -4.55
C GLY A 96 2.39 -20.38 -3.49
N ILE A 97 3.01 -19.25 -3.84
CA ILE A 97 3.05 -18.06 -3.01
C ILE A 97 2.77 -16.80 -3.83
N ALA A 98 1.81 -16.00 -3.37
CA ALA A 98 1.58 -14.66 -3.89
C ALA A 98 2.00 -13.61 -2.87
N ILE A 99 2.69 -12.55 -3.29
CA ILE A 99 3.21 -11.51 -2.39
C ILE A 99 2.97 -10.11 -2.96
N ALA A 100 2.44 -9.23 -2.11
CA ALA A 100 2.32 -7.80 -2.36
C ALA A 100 3.09 -7.02 -1.29
N HIS A 101 3.88 -6.04 -1.74
CA HIS A 101 4.77 -5.24 -0.93
C HIS A 101 4.45 -3.75 -1.01
N ASN A 102 4.42 -3.09 0.14
CA ASN A 102 4.51 -1.64 0.26
C ASN A 102 5.73 -1.30 1.11
N GLY A 103 6.78 -0.76 0.50
CA GLY A 103 8.03 -0.51 1.19
C GLY A 103 9.18 -0.28 0.23
N ASN A 104 10.38 -0.34 0.77
CA ASN A 104 11.63 -0.35 0.00
C ASN A 104 12.70 -1.05 0.84
N LEU A 105 13.31 -2.09 0.28
CA LEU A 105 14.46 -2.76 0.88
C LEU A 105 15.75 -2.01 0.51
N VAL A 106 16.43 -1.48 1.51
CA VAL A 106 17.65 -0.67 1.36
C VAL A 106 18.82 -1.55 0.89
N ASN A 107 18.92 -2.77 1.41
CA ASN A 107 19.97 -3.73 1.02
C ASN A 107 19.57 -4.63 -0.17
N ALA A 108 18.54 -4.25 -0.96
CA ALA A 108 18.04 -5.08 -2.06
C ALA A 108 19.13 -5.46 -3.09
N GLY A 109 20.02 -4.53 -3.42
CA GLY A 109 21.09 -4.76 -4.39
C GLY A 109 22.15 -5.75 -3.89
N GLU A 110 22.50 -5.68 -2.62
CA GLU A 110 23.43 -6.61 -1.97
C GLU A 110 22.83 -8.01 -1.92
N VAL A 111 21.60 -8.13 -1.41
CA VAL A 111 20.85 -9.40 -1.34
C VAL A 111 20.71 -10.01 -2.72
N ARG A 112 20.35 -9.22 -3.73
CA ARG A 112 20.21 -9.69 -5.11
C ARG A 112 21.53 -10.20 -5.67
N SER A 113 22.63 -9.44 -5.50
CA SER A 113 23.95 -9.84 -6.00
C SER A 113 24.43 -11.15 -5.36
N GLN A 114 24.18 -11.32 -4.05
CA GLN A 114 24.46 -12.57 -3.35
C GLN A 114 23.65 -13.73 -3.95
N LEU A 115 22.34 -13.56 -4.10
CA LEU A 115 21.44 -14.57 -4.66
C LEU A 115 21.85 -14.96 -6.10
N GLU A 116 22.15 -13.98 -6.96
CA GLU A 116 22.62 -14.21 -8.33
C GLU A 116 23.94 -14.97 -8.36
N SER A 117 24.89 -14.66 -7.47
CA SER A 117 26.17 -15.39 -7.35
C SER A 117 26.00 -16.85 -6.93
N GLU A 118 24.89 -17.19 -6.29
CA GLU A 118 24.52 -18.53 -5.85
C GLU A 118 23.56 -19.22 -6.84
N GLY A 119 23.29 -18.60 -7.98
CA GLY A 119 22.54 -19.19 -9.10
C GLY A 119 21.07 -18.79 -9.20
N SER A 120 20.57 -17.86 -8.38
CA SER A 120 19.21 -17.33 -8.55
C SER A 120 19.06 -16.52 -9.83
N ILE A 121 17.93 -16.70 -10.51
CA ILE A 121 17.54 -15.89 -11.67
C ILE A 121 16.38 -14.99 -11.25
N PHE A 122 16.45 -13.71 -11.62
CA PHE A 122 15.42 -12.73 -11.35
C PHE A 122 14.66 -12.36 -12.61
N GLN A 123 13.34 -12.32 -12.53
CA GLN A 123 12.45 -11.96 -13.65
C GLN A 123 12.04 -10.48 -13.61
N THR A 124 12.18 -9.84 -12.45
CA THR A 124 11.75 -8.47 -12.20
C THR A 124 12.91 -7.61 -11.70
N SER A 125 12.66 -6.30 -11.67
CA SER A 125 13.56 -5.32 -11.04
C SER A 125 13.08 -4.92 -9.64
N SER A 126 12.06 -5.60 -9.11
CA SER A 126 11.45 -5.29 -7.82
C SER A 126 12.21 -5.95 -6.68
N ASP A 127 12.38 -5.22 -5.58
CA ASP A 127 12.98 -5.71 -4.35
C ASP A 127 12.19 -6.86 -3.69
N THR A 128 10.87 -6.91 -3.89
CA THR A 128 9.99 -7.98 -3.40
C THR A 128 10.37 -9.37 -3.88
N GLU A 129 10.89 -9.51 -5.09
CA GLU A 129 11.32 -10.83 -5.60
C GLU A 129 12.46 -11.42 -4.76
N SER A 130 13.34 -10.57 -4.21
CA SER A 130 14.41 -10.99 -3.32
C SER A 130 13.88 -11.67 -2.06
N ILE A 131 12.73 -11.22 -1.52
CA ILE A 131 12.10 -11.86 -0.34
C ILE A 131 11.72 -13.30 -0.68
N VAL A 132 11.15 -13.55 -1.86
CA VAL A 132 10.72 -14.89 -2.28
C VAL A 132 11.93 -15.81 -2.50
N HIS A 133 12.99 -15.32 -3.14
CA HIS A 133 14.24 -16.10 -3.27
C HIS A 133 14.84 -16.46 -1.91
N LEU A 134 14.87 -15.52 -0.96
CA LEU A 134 15.32 -15.79 0.41
C LEU A 134 14.44 -16.82 1.10
N MET A 135 13.11 -16.73 0.97
CA MET A 135 12.16 -17.70 1.53
C MET A 135 12.34 -19.11 0.94
N ALA A 136 12.54 -19.20 -0.38
CA ALA A 136 12.71 -20.47 -1.08
C ALA A 136 13.99 -21.21 -0.62
N ARG A 137 15.04 -20.47 -0.23
CA ARG A 137 16.31 -21.02 0.27
C ARG A 137 16.35 -21.20 1.79
N ALA A 138 15.48 -20.51 2.52
CA ALA A 138 15.44 -20.59 3.98
C ALA A 138 15.21 -22.04 4.44
N ARG A 139 15.89 -22.42 5.54
CA ARG A 139 15.58 -23.66 6.26
C ARG A 139 14.49 -23.33 7.28
N GLY A 140 13.37 -24.03 7.23
CA GLY A 140 12.23 -23.82 8.13
C GLY A 140 11.17 -24.90 7.93
N ALA A 141 10.43 -25.22 8.99
CA ALA A 141 9.43 -26.28 8.97
C ALA A 141 8.16 -25.83 8.23
N ASP A 142 7.81 -24.55 8.33
CA ASP A 142 6.61 -23.97 7.72
C ASP A 142 6.85 -22.61 7.06
N THR A 143 5.79 -22.03 6.48
CA THR A 143 5.81 -20.72 5.82
C THR A 143 6.22 -19.59 6.76
N LEU A 144 5.80 -19.63 8.04
CA LEU A 144 6.10 -18.58 9.00
C LEU A 144 7.60 -18.55 9.29
N ASP A 145 8.20 -19.71 9.56
CA ASP A 145 9.64 -19.83 9.80
C ASP A 145 10.45 -19.30 8.61
N ARG A 146 10.08 -19.73 7.40
CA ARG A 146 10.76 -19.33 6.16
C ARG A 146 10.64 -17.85 5.88
N LEU A 147 9.44 -17.30 6.04
CA LEU A 147 9.21 -15.86 5.92
C LEU A 147 10.04 -15.11 6.96
N SER A 148 10.05 -15.56 8.21
CA SER A 148 10.81 -14.93 9.29
C SER A 148 12.31 -14.91 9.01
N VAL A 149 12.88 -16.01 8.52
CA VAL A 149 14.28 -16.11 8.11
C VAL A 149 14.59 -15.18 6.93
N ALA A 150 13.69 -15.08 5.96
CA ALA A 150 13.86 -14.15 4.84
C ALA A 150 13.80 -12.69 5.30
N LEU A 151 12.84 -12.36 6.16
CA LEU A 151 12.66 -11.01 6.70
C LEU A 151 13.82 -10.58 7.60
N ALA A 152 14.48 -11.51 8.30
CA ALA A 152 15.67 -11.21 9.09
C ALA A 152 16.90 -10.83 8.24
N GLN A 153 16.90 -11.12 6.94
CA GLN A 153 18.01 -10.84 6.02
C GLN A 153 17.82 -9.54 5.22
N VAL A 154 16.63 -8.96 5.25
CA VAL A 154 16.34 -7.70 4.55
C VAL A 154 16.36 -6.53 5.52
N THR A 155 16.87 -5.39 5.05
CA THR A 155 16.91 -4.14 5.79
C THR A 155 16.11 -3.10 5.03
N GLY A 156 15.23 -2.38 5.72
CA GLY A 156 14.43 -1.31 5.12
C GLY A 156 13.02 -1.28 5.68
N ALA A 157 12.11 -0.74 4.88
CA ALA A 157 10.71 -0.63 5.22
C ALA A 157 9.91 -1.67 4.44
N TYR A 158 9.01 -2.39 5.10
CA TYR A 158 8.06 -3.28 4.44
C TYR A 158 6.77 -3.42 5.24
N SER A 159 5.65 -3.27 4.55
CA SER A 159 4.39 -3.92 4.86
C SER A 159 4.15 -4.95 3.77
N LEU A 160 3.83 -6.17 4.16
CA LEU A 160 3.61 -7.29 3.25
C LEU A 160 2.24 -7.90 3.49
N VAL A 161 1.61 -8.31 2.40
CA VAL A 161 0.50 -9.25 2.42
C VAL A 161 0.89 -10.41 1.50
N VAL A 162 0.84 -11.62 2.04
CA VAL A 162 1.27 -12.86 1.39
C VAL A 162 0.11 -13.84 1.41
N LEU A 163 -0.18 -14.46 0.27
CA LEU A 163 -1.17 -15.53 0.15
C LEU A 163 -0.46 -16.84 -0.16
N THR A 164 -0.76 -17.86 0.62
CA THR A 164 -0.48 -19.26 0.30
C THR A 164 -1.79 -19.98 0.00
N GLU A 165 -1.71 -21.26 -0.34
CA GLU A 165 -2.87 -22.09 -0.68
C GLU A 165 -3.95 -22.12 0.42
N SER A 166 -3.54 -21.95 1.69
CA SER A 166 -4.42 -22.08 2.86
C SER A 166 -4.42 -20.88 3.81
N ARG A 167 -3.52 -19.91 3.64
CA ARG A 167 -3.30 -18.83 4.61
C ARG A 167 -3.12 -17.47 3.95
N LEU A 168 -3.63 -16.43 4.59
CA LEU A 168 -3.31 -15.04 4.30
C LEU A 168 -2.44 -14.49 5.43
N ILE A 169 -1.27 -13.98 5.10
CA ILE A 169 -0.25 -13.56 6.06
C ILE A 169 0.04 -12.07 5.87
N ALA A 170 -0.03 -11.30 6.95
CA ALA A 170 0.40 -9.91 7.01
C ALA A 170 1.69 -9.80 7.81
N ALA A 171 2.69 -9.08 7.30
CA ALA A 171 3.94 -8.85 8.01
C ALA A 171 4.37 -7.38 7.94
N ARG A 172 4.88 -6.84 9.04
CA ARG A 172 5.34 -5.45 9.13
C ARG A 172 6.77 -5.39 9.64
N ASP A 173 7.58 -4.49 9.08
CA ASP A 173 8.98 -4.33 9.48
C ASP A 173 9.14 -3.99 10.97
N PRO A 174 10.27 -4.34 11.61
CA PRO A 174 10.51 -4.09 13.05
C PRO A 174 10.43 -2.62 13.47
N HIS A 175 10.60 -1.69 12.52
CA HIS A 175 10.49 -0.26 12.78
C HIS A 175 9.05 0.25 12.58
N GLY A 176 8.18 -0.53 11.95
CA GLY A 176 6.80 -0.17 11.64
C GLY A 176 6.72 1.01 10.67
N PHE A 177 7.65 1.10 9.72
CA PHE A 177 7.82 2.31 8.90
C PHE A 177 6.60 2.59 8.01
N ARG A 178 6.08 1.56 7.35
CA ARG A 178 4.87 1.63 6.52
C ARG A 178 3.63 1.20 7.30
N PRO A 179 2.45 1.78 7.04
CA PRO A 179 1.22 1.38 7.71
C PRO A 179 0.76 -0.01 7.23
N LEU A 180 0.11 -0.74 8.12
CA LEU A 180 -0.59 -1.98 7.84
C LEU A 180 -1.63 -2.19 8.94
N VAL A 181 -2.88 -2.36 8.54
CA VAL A 181 -4.04 -2.47 9.44
C VAL A 181 -4.78 -3.78 9.18
N MET A 182 -5.45 -4.29 10.21
CA MET A 182 -6.31 -5.47 10.11
C MET A 182 -7.75 -5.15 10.48
N GLY A 183 -8.66 -5.76 9.74
CA GLY A 183 -10.10 -5.60 9.88
C GLY A 183 -10.82 -6.94 9.75
N ARG A 184 -12.12 -6.90 9.97
CA ARG A 184 -13.02 -8.06 9.86
C ARG A 184 -14.26 -7.68 9.07
N LEU A 185 -14.60 -8.49 8.07
CA LEU A 185 -15.86 -8.38 7.33
C LEU A 185 -16.66 -9.66 7.58
N LYS A 186 -17.70 -9.58 8.43
CA LYS A 186 -18.45 -10.77 8.88
C LYS A 186 -17.49 -11.82 9.45
N ASP A 187 -17.27 -12.96 8.79
CA ASP A 187 -16.35 -14.01 9.24
C ASP A 187 -15.01 -14.01 8.48
N SER A 188 -14.80 -13.01 7.62
CA SER A 188 -13.59 -12.85 6.81
C SER A 188 -12.60 -11.89 7.47
N PHE A 189 -11.32 -12.15 7.28
CA PHE A 189 -10.23 -11.30 7.77
C PHE A 189 -9.66 -10.45 6.64
N VAL A 190 -9.37 -9.18 6.92
CA VAL A 190 -8.88 -8.22 5.94
C VAL A 190 -7.59 -7.57 6.43
N PHE A 191 -6.61 -7.41 5.55
CA PHE A 191 -5.41 -6.61 5.78
C PHE A 191 -5.31 -5.51 4.74
N SER A 192 -4.90 -4.32 5.15
CA SER A 192 -4.80 -3.18 4.23
C SER A 192 -3.76 -2.16 4.65
N SER A 193 -3.26 -1.36 3.71
CA SER A 193 -2.37 -0.24 4.01
C SER A 193 -3.05 0.87 4.80
N GLU A 194 -4.37 1.07 4.65
CA GLU A 194 -5.13 2.13 5.31
C GLU A 194 -6.54 1.70 5.69
N THR A 195 -7.06 2.30 6.77
CA THR A 195 -8.43 2.05 7.25
C THR A 195 -9.49 2.56 6.28
N SER A 196 -9.20 3.55 5.44
CA SER A 196 -10.15 4.06 4.42
C SER A 196 -10.62 3.00 3.42
N SER A 197 -9.86 1.91 3.25
CA SER A 197 -10.32 0.76 2.45
C SER A 197 -11.43 -0.05 3.13
N PHE A 198 -11.53 0.01 4.46
CA PHE A 198 -12.52 -0.72 5.23
C PHE A 198 -13.90 -0.05 5.13
N ASP A 199 -13.95 1.28 5.05
CA ASP A 199 -15.20 2.03 4.92
C ASP A 199 -15.96 1.63 3.64
N LEU A 200 -15.25 1.44 2.53
CA LEU A 200 -15.87 1.10 1.23
C LEU A 200 -16.42 -0.33 1.18
N ILE A 201 -15.79 -1.27 1.90
CA ILE A 201 -16.20 -2.68 1.94
C ILE A 201 -16.99 -3.03 3.21
N GLU A 202 -17.29 -2.03 4.05
CA GLU A 202 -17.98 -2.16 5.33
C GLU A 202 -17.29 -3.14 6.30
N ALA A 203 -15.95 -3.18 6.29
CA ALA A 203 -15.17 -3.97 7.25
C ALA A 203 -15.01 -3.21 8.58
N GLU A 204 -15.11 -3.93 9.70
CA GLU A 204 -14.80 -3.41 11.02
C GLU A 204 -13.27 -3.32 11.21
N PHE A 205 -12.79 -2.16 11.64
CA PHE A 205 -11.39 -2.00 12.04
C PHE A 205 -11.11 -2.73 13.37
N ILE A 206 -10.11 -3.62 13.40
CA ILE A 206 -9.71 -4.30 14.65
C ILE A 206 -8.54 -3.56 15.31
N ARG A 207 -7.40 -3.47 14.60
CA ARG A 207 -6.17 -2.78 15.06
C ARG A 207 -5.15 -2.64 13.93
N GLU A 208 -4.05 -1.97 14.23
CA GLU A 208 -2.85 -1.96 13.41
C GLU A 208 -2.03 -3.25 13.61
N ILE A 209 -1.34 -3.68 12.57
CA ILE A 209 -0.28 -4.69 12.68
C ILE A 209 0.92 -4.03 13.36
N GLU A 210 1.43 -4.65 14.42
CA GLU A 210 2.51 -4.09 15.22
C GLU A 210 3.86 -4.18 14.48
N PRO A 211 4.82 -3.29 14.80
CA PRO A 211 6.18 -3.40 14.26
C PRO A 211 6.82 -4.75 14.58
N GLY A 212 7.32 -5.45 13.54
CA GLY A 212 7.93 -6.78 13.65
C GLY A 212 6.93 -7.92 13.81
N GLU A 213 5.63 -7.64 13.73
CA GLU A 213 4.57 -8.64 13.83
C GLU A 213 4.33 -9.34 12.49
N VAL A 214 4.04 -10.63 12.57
CA VAL A 214 3.48 -11.46 11.51
C VAL A 214 2.14 -12.01 11.98
N VAL A 215 1.06 -11.66 11.28
CA VAL A 215 -0.31 -12.13 11.56
C VAL A 215 -0.75 -13.08 10.45
N ILE A 216 -1.29 -14.22 10.84
CA ILE A 216 -1.75 -15.28 9.94
C ILE A 216 -3.26 -15.43 10.11
N ALA A 217 -4.00 -15.26 9.02
CA ALA A 217 -5.41 -15.61 8.89
C ALA A 217 -5.54 -16.96 8.18
N SER A 218 -6.34 -17.86 8.75
CA SER A 218 -6.61 -19.19 8.21
C SER A 218 -8.01 -19.67 8.62
N GLU A 219 -8.39 -20.89 8.23
CA GLU A 219 -9.62 -21.54 8.70
C GLU A 219 -9.68 -21.69 10.23
N HIS A 220 -8.53 -21.69 10.92
CA HIS A 220 -8.45 -21.73 12.38
C HIS A 220 -8.51 -20.35 13.04
N GLY A 221 -8.75 -19.29 12.27
CA GLY A 221 -8.81 -17.92 12.75
C GLY A 221 -7.48 -17.16 12.61
N LEU A 222 -7.32 -16.12 13.44
CA LEU A 222 -6.13 -15.26 13.46
C LEU A 222 -5.09 -15.74 14.48
N GLN A 223 -3.84 -15.79 14.06
CA GLN A 223 -2.67 -16.04 14.90
C GLN A 223 -1.66 -14.91 14.75
N SER A 224 -1.06 -14.46 15.86
CA SER A 224 -0.08 -13.37 15.87
C SER A 224 1.26 -13.88 16.40
N HIS A 225 2.32 -13.53 15.69
CA HIS A 225 3.68 -13.91 15.99
C HIS A 225 4.60 -12.69 15.91
N LYS A 226 5.66 -12.67 16.72
CA LYS A 226 6.71 -11.65 16.66
C LYS A 226 8.07 -12.32 16.50
N PRO A 227 8.35 -12.86 15.30
CA PRO A 227 9.55 -13.67 15.09
C PRO A 227 10.82 -12.83 14.92
N LEU A 228 10.68 -11.50 14.74
CA LEU A 228 11.77 -10.58 14.51
C LEU A 228 12.19 -9.90 15.82
N ALA A 229 13.48 -9.59 15.93
CA ALA A 229 13.99 -8.83 17.06
C ALA A 229 13.32 -7.46 17.16
N PRO A 230 12.90 -7.02 18.37
CA PRO A 230 12.32 -5.70 18.55
C PRO A 230 13.28 -4.59 18.12
N ALA A 231 12.74 -3.56 17.46
CA ALA A 231 13.50 -2.40 17.05
C ALA A 231 12.81 -1.09 17.47
N LYS A 232 13.54 0.02 17.38
CA LYS A 232 12.99 1.36 17.62
C LYS A 232 11.96 1.69 16.55
N LYS A 233 10.78 2.17 16.95
CA LYS A 233 9.71 2.55 16.03
C LYS A 233 10.09 3.80 15.24
N HIS A 234 9.94 3.76 13.91
CA HIS A 234 10.22 4.86 12.98
C HIS A 234 9.09 4.99 11.95
N PHE A 235 7.86 5.25 12.40
CA PHE A 235 6.73 5.45 11.50
C PHE A 235 6.97 6.62 10.54
N CYS A 236 6.62 6.45 9.26
CA CYS A 236 6.79 7.48 8.25
C CYS A 236 5.86 8.69 8.51
N ILE A 237 6.40 9.80 9.01
CA ILE A 237 5.61 11.03 9.24
C ILE A 237 4.95 11.57 7.96
N PHE A 238 5.53 11.28 6.80
CA PHE A 238 5.00 11.71 5.51
C PHE A 238 3.63 11.11 5.19
N GLU A 239 3.27 9.99 5.80
CA GLU A 239 1.91 9.43 5.75
C GLU A 239 0.89 10.42 6.34
N HIS A 240 1.20 11.04 7.49
CA HIS A 240 0.34 12.06 8.09
C HIS A 240 0.36 13.38 7.32
N VAL A 241 1.53 13.80 6.83
CA VAL A 241 1.69 15.09 6.14
C VAL A 241 0.97 15.10 4.80
N TYR A 242 1.09 14.03 4.00
CA TYR A 242 0.68 14.08 2.60
C TYR A 242 0.08 12.76 2.08
N PHE A 243 0.73 11.63 2.34
CA PHE A 243 0.52 10.44 1.52
C PHE A 243 -0.78 9.68 1.81
N ALA A 244 -1.17 9.54 3.07
CA ALA A 244 -2.40 8.85 3.44
C ALA A 244 -3.64 9.71 3.13
N ARG A 245 -4.79 9.06 2.95
CA ARG A 245 -6.04 9.81 2.82
C ARG A 245 -6.43 10.45 4.16
N PRO A 246 -7.10 11.63 4.14
CA PRO A 246 -7.49 12.32 5.37
C PRO A 246 -8.44 11.53 6.29
N ASP A 247 -9.27 10.66 5.72
CA ASP A 247 -10.23 9.79 6.43
C ASP A 247 -9.57 8.56 7.09
N SER A 248 -8.29 8.31 6.85
CA SER A 248 -7.56 7.21 7.48
C SER A 248 -7.16 7.49 8.94
N LEU A 249 -7.09 6.40 9.72
CA LEU A 249 -6.55 6.35 11.08
C LEU A 249 -5.17 5.67 11.06
N LEU A 250 -4.13 6.38 11.51
CA LEU A 250 -2.76 5.88 11.56
C LEU A 250 -2.14 6.12 12.93
N ASN A 251 -1.55 5.11 13.56
CA ASN A 251 -1.13 5.10 14.96
C ASN A 251 -2.19 5.67 15.92
N GLY A 252 -3.46 5.28 15.72
CA GLY A 252 -4.60 5.80 16.48
C GLY A 252 -4.89 7.30 16.29
N ARG A 253 -4.31 7.94 15.25
CA ARG A 253 -4.50 9.37 14.95
C ARG A 253 -5.16 9.56 13.60
N SER A 254 -6.23 10.35 13.58
CA SER A 254 -6.85 10.78 12.32
C SER A 254 -5.85 11.62 11.52
N VAL A 255 -5.69 11.28 10.24
CA VAL A 255 -4.83 12.04 9.31
C VAL A 255 -5.38 13.45 9.13
N TYR A 256 -6.69 13.60 8.92
CA TYR A 256 -7.37 14.90 8.83
C TYR A 256 -7.09 15.79 10.05
N LYS A 257 -7.34 15.28 11.27
CA LYS A 257 -7.10 16.05 12.51
C LYS A 257 -5.63 16.42 12.69
N THR A 258 -4.71 15.54 12.27
CA THR A 258 -3.27 15.84 12.29
C THR A 258 -2.95 17.01 11.36
N ARG A 259 -3.46 17.01 10.12
CA ARG A 259 -3.22 18.10 9.15
C ARG A 259 -3.81 19.43 9.60
N ILE A 260 -5.00 19.43 10.22
CA ILE A 260 -5.58 20.62 10.85
C ILE A 260 -4.63 21.19 11.91
N LYS A 261 -4.07 20.35 12.79
CA LYS A 261 -3.11 20.79 13.81
C LYS A 261 -1.83 21.36 13.21
N LEU A 262 -1.32 20.77 12.12
CA LEU A 262 -0.16 21.31 11.40
C LEU A 262 -0.45 22.71 10.85
N GLY A 263 -1.64 22.93 10.30
CA GLY A 263 -2.10 24.24 9.86
C GLY A 263 -2.14 25.29 10.98
N ARG A 264 -2.70 24.92 12.13
CA ARG A 264 -2.73 25.79 13.32
C ARG A 264 -1.32 26.13 13.79
N GLN A 265 -0.47 25.13 13.91
CA GLN A 265 0.92 25.33 14.32
C GLN A 265 1.65 26.31 13.38
N LEU A 266 1.42 26.19 12.07
CA LEU A 266 1.99 27.10 11.08
C LEU A 266 1.51 28.55 11.28
N ALA A 267 0.24 28.77 11.62
CA ALA A 267 -0.27 30.11 11.92
C ALA A 267 0.32 30.70 13.22
N THR A 268 0.58 29.86 14.22
CA THR A 268 1.25 30.28 15.46
C THR A 268 2.71 30.66 15.22
N GLU A 269 3.45 29.84 14.47
CA GLU A 269 4.88 30.06 14.22
C GLU A 269 5.14 31.17 13.20
N HIS A 270 4.25 31.29 12.21
CA HIS A 270 4.39 32.19 11.07
C HIS A 270 3.07 32.91 10.76
N PRO A 271 2.61 33.81 11.64
CA PRO A 271 1.45 34.65 11.37
C PRO A 271 1.77 35.67 10.26
N VAL A 272 0.75 36.07 9.51
CA VAL A 272 0.86 37.10 8.48
C VAL A 272 -0.41 37.94 8.44
N GLU A 273 -0.27 39.24 8.16
CA GLU A 273 -1.41 40.08 7.79
C GLU A 273 -1.80 39.78 6.33
N ALA A 274 -2.99 39.23 6.14
CA ALA A 274 -3.55 38.86 4.83
C ALA A 274 -5.07 38.95 4.87
N ASP A 275 -5.71 38.90 3.71
CA ASP A 275 -7.18 39.00 3.61
C ASP A 275 -7.88 37.63 3.69
N VAL A 276 -7.26 36.58 3.11
CA VAL A 276 -7.85 35.25 2.96
C VAL A 276 -6.80 34.15 3.05
N VAL A 277 -7.23 32.95 3.45
CA VAL A 277 -6.43 31.72 3.39
C VAL A 277 -6.99 30.81 2.31
N ILE A 278 -6.15 30.43 1.35
CA ILE A 278 -6.54 29.54 0.24
C ILE A 278 -5.70 28.25 0.27
N PRO A 279 -6.30 27.07 0.02
CA PRO A 279 -5.55 25.83 -0.10
C PRO A 279 -4.99 25.65 -1.51
N VAL A 280 -3.96 24.80 -1.64
CA VAL A 280 -3.68 24.10 -2.89
C VAL A 280 -4.43 22.75 -2.86
N PRO A 281 -5.50 22.59 -3.65
CA PRO A 281 -6.33 21.39 -3.58
C PRO A 281 -5.67 20.18 -4.26
N ASP A 282 -5.91 18.95 -3.79
CA ASP A 282 -6.72 18.62 -2.59
C ASP A 282 -5.86 18.48 -1.32
N SER A 283 -4.54 18.36 -1.47
CA SER A 283 -3.62 18.01 -0.39
C SER A 283 -3.57 19.06 0.73
N GLY A 284 -3.69 20.34 0.37
CA GLY A 284 -3.56 21.46 1.30
C GLY A 284 -4.82 21.78 2.11
N ASN A 285 -5.98 21.21 1.74
CA ASN A 285 -7.29 21.63 2.27
C ASN A 285 -7.34 21.61 3.80
N ALA A 286 -7.00 20.48 4.42
CA ALA A 286 -7.05 20.33 5.87
C ALA A 286 -6.05 21.26 6.61
N ALA A 287 -4.85 21.47 6.06
CA ALA A 287 -3.88 22.37 6.67
C ALA A 287 -4.32 23.84 6.56
N ALA A 288 -4.85 24.26 5.41
CA ALA A 288 -5.36 25.60 5.20
C ALA A 288 -6.58 25.91 6.10
N ILE A 289 -7.50 24.95 6.28
CA ILE A 289 -8.59 25.08 7.27
C ILE A 289 -8.00 25.31 8.66
N GLY A 290 -6.99 24.53 9.06
CA GLY A 290 -6.33 24.69 10.35
C GLY A 290 -5.70 26.08 10.52
N TYR A 291 -4.97 26.56 9.51
CA TYR A 291 -4.35 27.88 9.52
C TYR A 291 -5.38 29.00 9.62
N ALA A 292 -6.46 28.94 8.83
CA ALA A 292 -7.55 29.91 8.86
C ALA A 292 -8.21 30.00 10.24
N MET A 293 -8.50 28.85 10.87
CA MET A 293 -9.09 28.79 12.20
C MET A 293 -8.21 29.45 13.28
N GLU A 294 -6.89 29.27 13.20
CA GLU A 294 -5.94 29.80 14.20
C GLU A 294 -5.64 31.28 13.98
N SER A 295 -5.50 31.70 12.71
CA SER A 295 -5.22 33.10 12.35
C SER A 295 -6.44 34.01 12.42
N GLY A 296 -7.66 33.46 12.43
CA GLY A 296 -8.91 34.22 12.37
C GLY A 296 -9.26 34.76 10.98
N LEU A 297 -8.48 34.40 9.95
CA LEU A 297 -8.72 34.79 8.57
C LEU A 297 -9.80 33.90 7.93
N PRO A 298 -10.61 34.44 7.00
CA PRO A 298 -11.57 33.64 6.24
C PRO A 298 -10.85 32.60 5.35
N PHE A 299 -11.40 31.39 5.31
CA PHE A 299 -10.99 30.34 4.39
C PHE A 299 -11.77 30.48 3.08
N GLU A 300 -11.07 30.54 1.96
CA GLU A 300 -11.67 30.67 0.64
C GLU A 300 -11.15 29.61 -0.33
N THR A 301 -11.99 29.23 -1.30
CA THR A 301 -11.58 28.32 -2.39
C THR A 301 -11.06 29.16 -3.55
N GLY A 302 -9.83 29.67 -3.42
CA GLY A 302 -9.19 30.50 -4.44
C GLY A 302 -8.56 29.72 -5.60
N LEU A 303 -8.40 28.40 -5.44
CA LEU A 303 -7.92 27.49 -6.49
C LEU A 303 -8.90 26.34 -6.62
N ILE A 304 -9.27 26.00 -7.85
CA ILE A 304 -10.17 24.89 -8.17
C ILE A 304 -9.38 23.83 -8.92
N ARG A 305 -9.40 22.59 -8.41
CA ARG A 305 -8.80 21.45 -9.09
C ARG A 305 -9.70 21.00 -10.25
N SER A 306 -9.14 20.83 -11.43
CA SER A 306 -9.85 20.20 -12.54
C SER A 306 -10.02 18.69 -12.28
N HIS A 307 -11.27 18.23 -12.30
CA HIS A 307 -11.62 16.82 -12.12
C HIS A 307 -11.47 15.99 -13.41
N TYR A 308 -11.23 16.64 -14.55
CA TYR A 308 -11.21 16.00 -15.87
C TYR A 308 -9.79 15.77 -16.42
N VAL A 309 -8.77 16.19 -15.68
CA VAL A 309 -7.37 16.03 -16.10
C VAL A 309 -6.79 14.73 -15.57
N GLY A 310 -6.64 13.74 -16.46
CA GLY A 310 -5.88 12.52 -16.23
C GLY A 310 -4.35 12.75 -16.32
N ARG A 311 -3.57 11.67 -16.40
CA ARG A 311 -2.13 11.75 -16.68
C ARG A 311 -1.92 12.33 -18.10
N THR A 312 -1.56 13.59 -18.20
CA THR A 312 -1.18 14.23 -19.48
C THR A 312 0.16 13.65 -19.97
N PHE A 313 0.13 12.88 -21.06
CA PHE A 313 1.32 12.26 -21.69
C PHE A 313 1.83 12.97 -22.95
N ILE A 314 1.21 14.10 -23.35
CA ILE A 314 1.66 14.88 -24.50
C ILE A 314 2.00 16.29 -24.02
N GLU A 315 3.26 16.50 -23.66
CA GLU A 315 3.82 17.84 -23.48
C GLU A 315 4.50 18.28 -24.79
N PRO A 316 4.10 19.42 -25.40
CA PRO A 316 4.93 20.09 -26.40
C PRO A 316 6.20 20.62 -25.71
N GLN A 317 7.32 20.65 -26.43
CA GLN A 317 8.67 21.09 -26.04
C GLN A 317 8.75 22.09 -24.84
N ASP A 318 9.76 21.89 -23.98
CA ASP A 318 10.21 22.56 -22.73
C ASP A 318 9.78 24.01 -22.40
N SER A 319 9.29 24.77 -23.37
CA SER A 319 8.79 26.15 -23.25
C SER A 319 7.53 26.35 -22.40
N ILE A 320 6.83 25.30 -21.93
CA ILE A 320 5.49 25.47 -21.29
C ILE A 320 5.27 24.70 -19.97
N ARG A 321 6.24 24.68 -19.05
CA ARG A 321 6.04 24.14 -17.67
C ARG A 321 4.87 24.77 -16.90
N HIS A 322 4.46 26.00 -17.20
CA HIS A 322 3.32 26.66 -16.56
C HIS A 322 1.94 26.12 -17.01
N PHE A 323 1.86 25.41 -18.14
CA PHE A 323 0.57 24.93 -18.68
C PHE A 323 0.06 23.70 -17.93
N GLY A 324 0.96 22.79 -17.51
CA GLY A 324 0.58 21.61 -16.73
C GLY A 324 -0.07 21.95 -15.38
N VAL A 325 0.33 23.06 -14.75
CA VAL A 325 -0.30 23.56 -13.52
C VAL A 325 -1.66 24.20 -13.84
N ARG A 326 -1.75 25.04 -14.88
CA ARG A 326 -3.02 25.67 -15.30
C ARG A 326 -4.09 24.69 -15.78
N LEU A 327 -3.68 23.53 -16.33
CA LEU A 327 -4.61 22.45 -16.65
C LEU A 327 -5.20 21.81 -15.38
N LYS A 328 -4.40 21.70 -14.32
CA LYS A 328 -4.78 21.02 -13.07
C LYS A 328 -5.48 21.95 -12.08
N LEU A 329 -5.11 23.21 -12.05
CA LEU A 329 -5.58 24.23 -11.11
C LEU A 329 -5.99 25.48 -11.89
N SER A 330 -7.24 25.90 -11.72
CA SER A 330 -7.80 27.16 -12.22
C SER A 330 -8.11 28.10 -11.08
#